data_AF-A0A1W1UZ45-F1
#
_entry.id   AF-A0A1W1UZ45-F1
#
_cell.length_a   1.000
_cell.length_b   1.000
_cell.length_c   1.000
_cell.angle_alpha   90.00
_cell.angle_beta   90.00
_cell.angle_gamma   90.00
#
_symmetry.space_group_name_H-M   'P 1'
#
loop_
_entity.id
_entity.type
_entity.pdbx_description
1 polymer ?
#
loop_
_entity_poly.entity_id
_entity_poly.type
_entity_poly.pdbx_seq_one_letter_code
_entity_poly.pdbx_strand_id
1 'polypeptide(L)'
;MVSKQLKPNVCGAKKTNKEGTCKLPAGYGTDHLGSGRCKWHGGCSTGPKKYNAGKNGERNGLFAKYLPDETMEIVNGIEDLNSEMILWDNIKIQYAAILRAQTIMEVKSKKDLVKELKSFKELPNGMTQEEFEIQFAWDRQERFLNSQARAMTNLTNMISKYEELINKHITTEEQILKVEKLKVEIDTLKGINQEIEDLSGIQEAIYGKKEDN
;
A
#
# COMPACT_ATOMS: atom_id res chain seq x y z
N MET A 1 7.76 33.01 -49.00
CA MET A 1 6.60 33.92 -48.88
C MET A 1 5.38 33.07 -48.56
N VAL A 2 4.92 33.06 -47.30
CA VAL A 2 3.78 32.23 -46.88
C VAL A 2 2.50 32.99 -47.24
N SER A 3 1.80 32.51 -48.27
CA SER A 3 0.48 33.00 -48.67
C SER A 3 -0.47 32.90 -47.49
N LYS A 4 -0.78 34.02 -46.81
CA LYS A 4 -1.87 34.10 -45.84
C LYS A 4 -3.16 33.78 -46.59
N GLN A 5 -3.64 32.55 -46.47
CA GLN A 5 -4.99 32.19 -46.93
C GLN A 5 -5.98 33.12 -46.22
N LEU A 6 -6.60 34.02 -46.99
CA LEU A 6 -7.69 34.87 -46.52
C LEU A 6 -8.78 33.95 -45.98
N LYS A 7 -9.04 34.02 -44.67
CA LYS A 7 -10.10 33.25 -44.03
C LYS A 7 -11.43 33.62 -44.72
N PRO A 8 -12.27 32.64 -45.08
CA PRO A 8 -13.51 32.93 -45.79
C PRO A 8 -14.40 33.85 -44.94
N ASN A 9 -14.78 35.01 -45.50
CA ASN A 9 -15.63 36.01 -44.84
C ASN A 9 -17.08 35.53 -44.64
N VAL A 10 -17.40 34.28 -44.98
CA VAL A 10 -18.75 33.72 -44.94
C VAL A 10 -18.78 32.39 -44.20
N CYS A 11 -19.93 32.05 -43.62
CA CYS A 11 -20.17 30.85 -42.82
C CYS A 11 -19.87 29.54 -43.57
N GLY A 12 -20.15 29.46 -44.87
CA GLY A 12 -19.78 28.33 -45.72
C GLY A 12 -20.49 26.99 -45.45
N ALA A 13 -21.39 26.90 -44.45
CA ALA A 13 -22.13 25.67 -44.16
C ALA A 13 -23.09 25.28 -45.29
N LYS A 14 -23.19 24.00 -45.64
CA LYS A 14 -24.16 23.52 -46.64
C LYS A 14 -25.59 23.79 -46.16
N LYS A 15 -26.45 24.30 -47.03
CA LYS A 15 -27.86 24.54 -46.72
C LYS A 15 -28.61 23.21 -46.74
N THR A 16 -29.47 22.97 -45.74
CA THR A 16 -30.19 21.70 -45.59
C THR A 16 -31.28 21.50 -46.65
N ASN A 17 -31.92 22.58 -47.12
CA ASN A 17 -33.11 22.51 -47.99
C ASN A 17 -32.92 23.16 -49.37
N LYS A 18 -31.68 23.54 -49.75
CA LYS A 18 -31.35 24.14 -51.06
C LYS A 18 -29.91 23.79 -51.45
N GLU A 19 -29.61 23.72 -52.74
CA GLU A 19 -28.23 23.61 -53.20
C GLU A 19 -27.40 24.85 -52.83
N GLY A 20 -26.13 24.61 -52.48
CA GLY A 20 -25.15 25.64 -52.16
C GLY A 20 -24.86 25.82 -50.66
N THR A 21 -23.98 26.79 -50.37
CA THR A 21 -23.46 27.08 -49.02
C THR A 21 -24.02 28.39 -48.45
N CYS A 22 -23.91 28.53 -47.13
CA CYS A 22 -24.33 29.71 -46.41
C CYS A 22 -23.45 30.91 -46.75
N LYS A 23 -24.07 31.97 -47.27
CA LYS A 23 -23.41 33.23 -47.64
C LYS A 23 -23.45 34.30 -46.53
N LEU A 24 -24.00 33.98 -45.36
CA LEU A 24 -23.95 34.90 -44.22
C LEU A 24 -22.50 35.13 -43.78
N PRO A 25 -22.17 36.29 -43.19
CA PRO A 25 -20.84 36.51 -42.62
C PRO A 25 -20.43 35.39 -41.68
N ALA A 26 -19.15 35.03 -41.68
CA ALA A 26 -18.60 34.08 -40.72
C ALA A 26 -18.89 34.56 -39.28
N GLY A 27 -19.33 33.67 -38.40
CA GLY A 27 -19.71 34.02 -37.02
C GLY A 27 -20.94 34.93 -36.89
N TYR A 28 -21.76 35.10 -37.95
CA TYR A 28 -22.94 35.95 -37.88
C TYR A 28 -23.89 35.49 -36.75
N GLY A 29 -24.10 36.38 -35.78
CA GLY A 29 -24.92 36.12 -34.60
C GLY A 29 -24.28 35.25 -33.52
N THR A 30 -22.95 35.02 -33.57
CA THR A 30 -22.17 34.33 -32.54
C THR A 30 -21.21 35.29 -31.84
N ASP A 31 -20.49 34.81 -30.82
CA ASP A 31 -19.42 35.50 -30.09
C ASP A 31 -18.10 35.62 -30.88
N HIS A 32 -18.00 35.01 -32.07
CA HIS A 32 -16.79 34.94 -32.89
C HIS A 32 -17.00 35.47 -34.32
N LEU A 33 -17.45 36.73 -34.42
CA LEU A 33 -17.67 37.46 -35.68
C LEU A 33 -16.42 37.42 -36.60
N GLY A 34 -16.63 37.14 -37.87
CA GLY A 34 -15.57 37.04 -38.89
C GLY A 34 -14.85 35.69 -38.91
N SER A 35 -15.26 34.71 -38.10
CA SER A 35 -14.69 33.37 -38.12
C SER A 35 -15.76 32.29 -37.91
N GLY A 36 -15.52 31.06 -38.36
CA GLY A 36 -16.41 29.93 -38.07
C GLY A 36 -17.82 30.00 -38.66
N ARG A 37 -18.70 29.12 -38.18
CA ARG A 37 -20.09 29.01 -38.64
C ARG A 37 -20.96 30.09 -37.99
N CYS A 38 -22.04 30.49 -38.66
CA CYS A 38 -22.99 31.44 -38.10
C CYS A 38 -23.92 30.75 -37.07
N LYS A 39 -24.66 31.57 -36.32
CA LYS A 39 -25.66 31.15 -35.32
C LYS A 39 -26.59 30.05 -35.81
N TRP A 40 -27.08 30.18 -37.05
CA TRP A 40 -28.06 29.25 -37.64
C TRP A 40 -27.46 27.91 -38.09
N HIS A 41 -26.12 27.82 -38.23
CA HIS A 41 -25.43 26.60 -38.65
C HIS A 41 -24.54 26.02 -37.55
N GLY A 42 -24.96 26.16 -36.29
CA GLY A 42 -24.27 25.60 -35.13
C GLY A 42 -23.08 26.43 -34.63
N GLY A 43 -22.94 27.68 -35.08
CA GLY A 43 -21.90 28.57 -34.56
C GLY A 43 -22.07 28.89 -33.07
N CYS A 44 -23.30 28.99 -32.58
CA CYS A 44 -23.54 29.16 -31.13
C CYS A 44 -23.46 27.85 -30.32
N SER A 45 -23.24 26.70 -30.98
CA SER A 45 -23.03 25.45 -30.28
C SER A 45 -21.62 25.46 -29.71
N THR A 46 -21.47 26.02 -28.51
CA THR A 46 -20.35 25.66 -27.66
C THR A 46 -20.43 24.15 -27.52
N GLY A 47 -19.51 23.41 -28.16
CA GLY A 47 -19.39 21.96 -27.97
C GLY A 47 -19.39 21.61 -26.47
N PRO A 48 -19.63 20.35 -26.09
CA PRO A 48 -19.84 19.97 -24.69
C PRO A 48 -18.84 20.69 -23.80
N LYS A 49 -19.36 21.53 -22.88
CA LYS A 49 -18.53 22.32 -21.97
C LYS A 49 -17.56 21.31 -21.34
N LYS A 50 -16.26 21.44 -21.66
CA LYS A 50 -15.21 20.73 -20.93
C LYS A 50 -15.25 21.32 -19.52
N TYR A 51 -16.12 20.76 -18.69
CA TYR A 51 -16.10 21.03 -17.27
C TYR A 51 -14.77 20.48 -16.78
N ASN A 52 -13.92 21.41 -16.37
CA ASN A 52 -12.56 21.13 -15.98
C ASN A 52 -12.52 20.06 -14.88
N ALA A 53 -11.72 19.04 -15.15
CA ALA A 53 -10.79 18.42 -14.21
C ALA A 53 -11.31 18.18 -12.78
N GLY A 54 -12.29 17.31 -12.65
CA GLY A 54 -12.34 16.37 -11.53
C GLY A 54 -12.00 14.99 -12.09
N LYS A 55 -10.71 14.66 -12.19
CA LYS A 55 -10.24 13.28 -12.45
C LYS A 55 -10.50 12.46 -11.18
N ASN A 56 -11.75 12.17 -10.87
CA ASN A 56 -12.08 11.01 -10.06
C ASN A 56 -12.35 9.92 -11.07
N GLY A 57 -11.42 8.97 -11.13
CA GLY A 57 -11.44 7.84 -12.04
C GLY A 57 -12.83 7.25 -12.17
N GLU A 58 -13.17 6.90 -13.39
CA GLU A 58 -14.31 6.04 -13.70
C GLU A 58 -14.34 4.91 -12.66
N ARG A 59 -15.35 4.92 -11.79
CA ARG A 59 -15.58 3.94 -10.73
C ARG A 59 -16.07 2.62 -11.35
N ASN A 60 -15.22 1.98 -12.16
CA ASN A 60 -15.57 0.86 -13.02
C ASN A 60 -14.91 -0.46 -12.58
N GLY A 61 -14.74 -0.68 -11.27
CA GLY A 61 -14.26 -1.95 -10.71
C GLY A 61 -15.36 -2.69 -9.96
N LEU A 62 -15.38 -4.03 -10.03
CA LEU A 62 -16.32 -4.90 -9.27
C LEU A 62 -16.37 -4.55 -7.77
N PHE A 63 -15.26 -4.06 -7.23
CA PHE A 63 -15.08 -3.73 -5.81
C PHE A 63 -15.38 -2.26 -5.46
N ALA A 64 -15.58 -1.38 -6.44
CA ALA A 64 -15.78 0.07 -6.20
C ALA A 64 -17.05 0.38 -5.38
N LYS A 65 -17.99 -0.57 -5.29
CA LYS A 65 -19.19 -0.45 -4.44
C LYS A 65 -18.93 -0.79 -2.97
N TYR A 66 -17.86 -1.52 -2.68
CA TYR A 66 -17.63 -2.14 -1.37
C TYR A 66 -16.35 -1.67 -0.69
N LEU A 67 -15.40 -1.10 -1.44
CA LEU A 67 -14.12 -0.64 -0.91
C LEU A 67 -14.08 0.89 -0.82
N PRO A 68 -13.53 1.45 0.27
CA PRO A 68 -13.20 2.87 0.37
C PRO A 68 -12.23 3.32 -0.73
N ASP A 69 -12.21 4.62 -1.04
CA ASP A 69 -11.38 5.20 -2.11
C ASP A 69 -9.87 4.92 -1.88
N GLU A 70 -9.37 5.04 -0.64
CA GLU A 70 -7.97 4.71 -0.27
C GLU A 70 -7.64 3.24 -0.54
N THR A 71 -8.57 2.32 -0.26
CA THR A 71 -8.38 0.90 -0.53
C THR A 71 -8.42 0.59 -2.02
N MET A 72 -9.23 1.31 -2.79
CA MET A 72 -9.27 1.19 -4.25
C MET A 72 -7.96 1.64 -4.90
N GLU A 73 -7.32 2.70 -4.40
CA GLU A 73 -5.99 3.11 -4.88
C GLU A 73 -4.95 2.00 -4.70
N ILE A 74 -4.97 1.32 -3.55
CA ILE A 74 -4.10 0.18 -3.27
C ILE A 74 -4.39 -0.98 -4.22
N VAL A 75 -5.67 -1.34 -4.41
CA VAL A 75 -6.08 -2.46 -5.28
C VAL A 75 -5.70 -2.21 -6.73
N ASN A 76 -5.94 -1.00 -7.25
CA ASN A 76 -5.54 -0.66 -8.60
C ASN A 76 -4.02 -0.70 -8.77
N GLY A 77 -3.25 -0.31 -7.74
CA GLY A 77 -1.79 -0.45 -7.74
C GLY A 77 -1.30 -1.91 -7.74
N ILE A 78 -2.14 -2.87 -7.32
CA ILE A 78 -1.83 -4.30 -7.34
C ILE A 78 -2.09 -4.91 -8.72
N GLU A 79 -3.03 -4.40 -9.52
CA GLU A 79 -3.35 -4.95 -10.86
C GLU A 79 -2.13 -4.96 -11.79
N ASP A 80 -1.20 -4.02 -11.63
CA ASP A 80 0.03 -3.92 -12.42
C ASP A 80 1.14 -4.88 -11.95
N LEU A 81 0.98 -5.56 -10.81
CA LEU A 81 1.97 -6.48 -10.25
C LEU A 81 1.65 -7.93 -10.61
N ASN A 82 2.66 -8.68 -11.04
CA ASN A 82 2.53 -10.13 -11.19
C ASN A 82 2.66 -10.86 -9.82
N SER A 83 2.25 -12.13 -9.79
CA SER A 83 2.27 -12.94 -8.56
C SER A 83 3.67 -13.06 -7.93
N GLU A 84 4.73 -13.05 -8.73
CA GLU A 84 6.11 -13.07 -8.26
C GLU A 84 6.50 -11.79 -7.52
N MET A 85 6.17 -10.63 -8.08
CA MET A 85 6.47 -9.32 -7.49
C MET A 85 5.72 -9.15 -6.17
N ILE A 86 4.44 -9.54 -6.14
CA ILE A 86 3.62 -9.51 -4.92
C ILE A 86 4.24 -10.38 -3.83
N LEU A 87 4.65 -11.61 -4.17
CA LEU A 87 5.26 -12.50 -3.18
C LEU A 87 6.60 -11.96 -2.67
N TRP A 88 7.43 -11.42 -3.55
CA TRP A 88 8.70 -10.80 -3.18
C TRP A 88 8.53 -9.57 -2.29
N ASP A 89 7.54 -8.72 -2.59
CA ASP A 89 7.23 -7.56 -1.75
C ASP A 89 6.75 -7.98 -0.36
N ASN A 90 5.91 -9.01 -0.27
CA ASN A 90 5.50 -9.58 1.01
C ASN A 90 6.69 -10.15 1.80
N ILE A 91 7.63 -10.84 1.15
CA ILE A 91 8.87 -11.33 1.78
C ILE A 91 9.65 -10.16 2.40
N LYS A 92 9.86 -9.07 1.64
CA LYS A 92 10.57 -7.87 2.14
C LYS A 92 9.86 -7.23 3.32
N ILE A 93 8.53 -7.07 3.23
CA ILE A 93 7.73 -6.49 4.31
C ILE A 93 7.82 -7.34 5.58
N GLN A 94 7.68 -8.66 5.44
CA GLN A 94 7.75 -9.58 6.57
C GLN A 94 9.15 -9.59 7.21
N TYR A 95 10.21 -9.58 6.39
CA TYR A 95 11.59 -9.49 6.87
C TYR A 95 11.83 -8.17 7.63
N ALA A 96 11.40 -7.04 7.06
CA ALA A 96 11.50 -5.73 7.73
C ALA A 96 10.70 -5.67 9.03
N ALA A 97 9.51 -6.28 9.07
CA ALA A 97 8.69 -6.35 10.28
C ALA A 97 9.38 -7.15 11.39
N ILE A 98 10.05 -8.26 11.04
CA ILE A 98 10.82 -9.08 11.99
C ILE A 98 12.00 -8.27 12.57
N LEU A 99 12.77 -7.58 11.72
CA LEU A 99 13.87 -6.72 12.17
C LEU A 99 13.37 -5.59 13.10
N ARG A 100 12.26 -4.94 12.73
CA ARG A 100 11.65 -3.91 13.56
C ARG A 100 11.14 -4.46 14.89
N ALA A 101 10.56 -5.66 14.89
CA ALA A 101 10.07 -6.31 16.10
C ALA A 101 11.21 -6.61 17.08
N GLN A 102 12.39 -7.02 16.60
CA GLN A 102 13.58 -7.19 17.44
C GLN A 102 13.95 -5.91 18.20
N THR A 103 13.85 -4.75 17.55
CA THR A 103 14.15 -3.45 18.20
C THR A 103 13.10 -3.06 19.25
N ILE A 104 11.83 -3.37 19.02
CA ILE A 104 10.72 -2.97 19.89
C ILE A 104 10.60 -3.89 21.12
N MET A 105 10.81 -5.19 20.93
CA MET A 105 10.57 -6.22 21.93
C MET A 105 11.81 -6.58 22.76
N GLU A 106 12.94 -5.93 22.50
CA GLU A 106 14.21 -6.16 23.21
C GLU A 106 14.04 -6.04 24.73
N VAL A 107 14.35 -7.12 25.45
CA VAL A 107 14.40 -7.16 26.91
C VAL A 107 15.83 -6.85 27.36
N LYS A 108 16.05 -5.70 28.00
CA LYS A 108 17.43 -5.24 28.32
C LYS A 108 18.05 -5.95 29.52
N SER A 109 17.22 -6.44 30.43
CA SER A 109 17.69 -7.14 31.61
C SER A 109 16.60 -8.01 32.22
N LYS A 110 16.99 -8.96 33.06
CA LYS A 110 16.05 -9.80 33.84
C LYS A 110 15.08 -9.01 34.73
N LYS A 111 15.45 -7.78 35.12
CA LYS A 111 14.63 -6.90 35.98
C LYS A 111 13.76 -5.94 35.17
N ASP A 112 13.76 -6.04 33.85
CA ASP A 112 12.95 -5.21 32.96
C ASP A 112 11.47 -5.55 33.18
N LEU A 113 10.75 -4.61 33.81
CA LEU A 113 9.36 -4.75 34.21
C LEU A 113 8.55 -3.66 33.51
N VAL A 114 7.54 -4.08 32.76
CA VAL A 114 6.55 -3.15 32.21
C VAL A 114 5.37 -3.14 33.15
N LYS A 115 4.98 -1.93 33.58
CA LYS A 115 3.83 -1.69 34.47
C LYS A 115 2.85 -0.80 33.73
N GLU A 116 1.61 -1.26 33.59
CA GLU A 116 0.52 -0.48 33.03
C GLU A 116 -0.59 -0.34 34.07
N LEU A 117 -1.13 0.87 34.24
CA LEU A 117 -2.23 1.13 35.16
C LEU A 117 -3.50 0.52 34.58
N LYS A 118 -4.00 -0.52 35.22
CA LYS A 118 -5.19 -1.27 34.78
C LYS A 118 -6.48 -0.64 35.30
N SER A 119 -6.45 -0.12 36.52
CA SER A 119 -7.62 0.46 37.16
C SER A 119 -7.21 1.51 38.18
N PHE A 120 -7.96 2.61 38.20
CA PHE A 120 -7.85 3.66 39.21
C PHE A 120 -9.23 3.91 39.80
N LYS A 121 -9.34 3.83 41.12
CA LYS A 121 -10.59 4.13 41.84
C LYS A 121 -10.31 5.10 42.99
N GLU A 122 -11.08 6.17 43.05
CA GLU A 122 -11.18 7.03 44.22
C GLU A 122 -12.23 6.46 45.19
N LEU A 123 -11.83 6.25 46.44
CA LEU A 123 -12.70 5.78 47.51
C LEU A 123 -13.34 6.97 48.25
N PRO A 124 -14.51 6.78 48.87
CA PRO A 124 -15.29 7.85 49.51
C PRO A 124 -14.57 8.60 50.65
N ASN A 125 -13.51 8.03 51.19
CA ASN A 125 -12.66 8.58 52.25
C ASN A 125 -11.45 9.36 51.72
N GLY A 126 -11.39 9.62 50.41
CA GLY A 126 -10.26 10.31 49.76
C GLY A 126 -9.04 9.42 49.54
N MET A 127 -9.15 8.10 49.75
CA MET A 127 -8.09 7.14 49.42
C MET A 127 -8.18 6.73 47.95
N THR A 128 -7.06 6.46 47.31
CA THR A 128 -7.01 5.95 45.94
C THR A 128 -6.59 4.47 45.93
N GLN A 129 -7.21 3.69 45.07
CA GLN A 129 -6.83 2.31 44.78
C GLN A 129 -6.35 2.22 43.34
N GLU A 130 -5.09 1.83 43.17
CA GLU A 130 -4.45 1.60 41.88
C GLU A 130 -4.21 0.10 41.69
N GLU A 131 -4.67 -0.45 40.57
CA GLU A 131 -4.36 -1.82 40.14
C GLU A 131 -3.43 -1.73 38.93
N PHE A 132 -2.30 -2.41 38.99
CA PHE A 132 -1.32 -2.44 37.90
C PHE A 132 -1.27 -3.83 37.25
N GLU A 133 -1.21 -3.86 35.93
CA GLU A 133 -0.79 -5.02 35.18
C GLU A 133 0.74 -5.01 35.06
N ILE A 134 1.37 -6.11 35.47
CA ILE A 134 2.82 -6.26 35.45
C ILE A 134 3.19 -7.33 34.44
N GLN A 135 3.95 -6.96 33.42
CA GLN A 135 4.55 -7.91 32.49
C GLN A 135 6.01 -8.12 32.86
N PHE A 136 6.35 -9.37 33.17
CA PHE A 136 7.71 -9.77 33.53
C PHE A 136 8.59 -9.93 32.29
N ALA A 137 9.88 -9.60 32.43
CA ALA A 137 10.90 -9.76 31.40
C ALA A 137 10.86 -11.13 30.70
N TRP A 138 10.75 -12.23 31.46
CA TRP A 138 10.77 -13.58 30.91
C TRP A 138 9.51 -13.93 30.12
N ASP A 139 8.32 -13.51 30.56
CA ASP A 139 7.05 -13.74 29.83
C ASP A 139 7.05 -12.95 28.51
N ARG A 140 7.56 -11.71 28.54
CA ARG A 140 7.75 -10.91 27.31
C ARG A 140 8.74 -11.58 26.35
N GLN A 141 9.85 -12.10 26.87
CA GLN A 141 10.87 -12.79 26.07
C GLN A 141 10.32 -14.08 25.44
N GLU A 142 9.61 -14.89 26.21
CA GLU A 142 8.98 -16.13 25.71
C GLU A 142 7.96 -15.83 24.60
N ARG A 143 7.06 -14.86 24.84
CA ARG A 143 6.08 -14.43 23.83
C ARG A 143 6.75 -13.90 22.57
N PHE A 144 7.85 -13.17 22.74
CA PHE A 144 8.63 -12.65 21.61
C PHE A 144 9.24 -13.78 20.78
N LEU A 145 9.97 -14.71 21.41
CA LEU A 145 10.60 -15.85 20.72
C LEU A 145 9.54 -16.71 20.00
N ASN A 146 8.42 -17.00 20.65
CA ASN A 146 7.32 -17.75 20.05
C ASN A 146 6.70 -17.02 18.84
N SER A 147 6.47 -15.71 18.93
CA SER A 147 5.95 -14.91 17.82
C SER A 147 6.95 -14.84 16.65
N GLN A 148 8.23 -14.67 16.99
CA GLN A 148 9.32 -14.59 16.02
C GLN A 148 9.53 -15.91 15.29
N ALA A 149 9.49 -17.06 15.98
CA ALA A 149 9.60 -18.38 15.38
C ALA A 149 8.49 -18.64 14.33
N ARG A 150 7.26 -18.21 14.64
CA ARG A 150 6.13 -18.29 13.70
C ARG A 150 6.34 -17.39 12.48
N ALA A 151 6.78 -16.14 12.71
CA ALA A 151 7.09 -15.21 11.64
C ALA A 151 8.22 -15.72 10.72
N MET A 152 9.27 -16.31 11.30
CA MET A 152 10.39 -16.92 10.56
C MET A 152 9.96 -18.14 9.74
N THR A 153 9.08 -18.98 10.29
CA THR A 153 8.49 -20.11 9.55
C THR A 153 7.71 -19.62 8.34
N ASN A 154 6.88 -18.59 8.50
CA ASN A 154 6.14 -18.00 7.40
C ASN A 154 7.10 -17.40 6.34
N LEU A 155 8.10 -16.63 6.76
CA LEU A 155 9.10 -16.05 5.87
C LEU A 155 9.83 -17.12 5.04
N THR A 156 10.27 -18.21 5.70
CA THR A 156 10.94 -19.33 5.04
C THR A 156 10.01 -19.98 4.00
N ASN A 157 8.74 -20.20 4.34
CA ASN A 157 7.76 -20.76 3.41
C ASN A 157 7.48 -19.85 2.21
N MET A 158 7.42 -18.53 2.41
CA MET A 158 7.25 -17.57 1.31
C MET A 158 8.46 -17.59 0.38
N ILE A 159 9.69 -17.66 0.93
CA ILE A 159 10.92 -17.76 0.15
C ILE A 159 10.93 -19.05 -0.69
N SER A 160 10.60 -20.19 -0.11
CA SER A 160 10.53 -21.46 -0.86
C SER A 160 9.51 -21.40 -2.01
N LYS A 161 8.33 -20.82 -1.76
CA LYS A 161 7.32 -20.60 -2.83
C LYS A 161 7.80 -19.66 -3.91
N TYR A 162 8.58 -18.63 -3.55
CA TYR A 162 9.15 -17.69 -4.50
C TYR A 162 10.20 -18.38 -5.39
N GLU A 163 11.03 -19.25 -4.83
CA GLU A 163 11.97 -20.08 -5.61
C GLU A 163 11.25 -21.02 -6.56
N GLU A 164 10.15 -21.65 -6.14
CA GLU A 164 9.34 -22.48 -7.02
C GLU A 164 8.73 -21.70 -8.19
N LEU A 165 8.34 -20.44 -7.99
CA LEU A 165 7.84 -19.58 -9.06
C LEU A 165 8.95 -19.17 -10.03
N ILE A 166 10.09 -18.73 -9.48
CA ILE A 166 11.25 -18.35 -10.29
C ILE A 166 11.72 -19.53 -11.15
N ASN A 167 11.86 -20.73 -10.58
CA ASN A 167 12.33 -21.91 -11.31
C ASN A 167 11.40 -22.37 -12.44
N LYS A 168 10.13 -21.94 -12.45
CA LYS A 168 9.16 -22.24 -13.53
C LYS A 168 9.22 -21.25 -14.70
N HIS A 169 9.79 -20.07 -14.49
CA HIS A 169 9.93 -19.03 -15.49
C HIS A 169 11.40 -18.85 -15.90
N ILE A 170 11.68 -18.06 -16.94
CA ILE A 170 13.07 -17.75 -17.33
C ILE A 170 13.66 -16.88 -16.22
N THR A 171 14.39 -17.51 -15.31
CA THR A 171 15.03 -16.85 -14.18
C THR A 171 16.14 -15.91 -14.64
N THR A 172 16.12 -14.69 -14.12
CA THR A 172 17.30 -13.81 -14.22
C THR A 172 18.30 -14.14 -13.11
N GLU A 173 19.58 -14.17 -13.43
CA GLU A 173 20.68 -14.44 -12.47
C GLU A 173 20.62 -13.48 -11.25
N GLU A 174 20.13 -12.26 -11.47
CA GLU A 174 19.88 -11.27 -10.43
C GLU A 174 18.83 -11.71 -9.39
N GLN A 175 17.77 -12.41 -9.80
CA GLN A 175 16.73 -12.89 -8.87
C GLN A 175 17.26 -14.00 -7.96
N ILE A 176 18.06 -14.91 -8.49
CA ILE A 176 18.70 -16.00 -7.71
C ILE A 176 19.61 -15.39 -6.64
N LEU A 177 20.49 -14.48 -7.06
CA LEU A 177 21.43 -13.81 -6.15
C LEU A 177 20.73 -13.05 -5.01
N LYS A 178 19.59 -12.41 -5.30
CA LYS A 178 18.78 -11.73 -4.27
C LYS A 178 18.24 -12.71 -3.23
N VAL A 179 17.73 -13.85 -3.67
CA VAL A 179 17.18 -14.88 -2.77
C VAL A 179 18.29 -15.51 -1.94
N GLU A 180 19.42 -15.86 -2.54
CA GLU A 180 20.57 -16.42 -1.84
C GLU A 180 21.09 -15.46 -0.77
N LYS A 181 21.26 -14.18 -1.12
CA LYS A 181 21.67 -13.15 -0.15
C LYS A 181 20.69 -13.07 1.01
N LEU A 182 19.38 -13.06 0.73
CA LEU A 182 18.36 -12.99 1.77
C LEU A 182 18.39 -14.22 2.68
N LYS A 183 18.62 -15.42 2.13
CA LYS A 183 18.78 -16.65 2.92
C LYS A 183 19.95 -16.56 3.89
N VAL A 184 21.11 -16.10 3.41
CA VAL A 184 22.29 -15.89 4.26
C VAL A 184 21.96 -14.91 5.40
N GLU A 185 21.33 -13.77 5.08
CA GLU A 185 20.92 -12.80 6.10
C GLU A 185 19.93 -13.42 7.12
N ILE A 186 18.97 -14.22 6.68
CA ILE A 186 18.03 -14.92 7.57
C ILE A 186 18.74 -15.95 8.44
N ASP A 187 19.68 -16.72 7.91
CA ASP A 187 20.41 -17.72 8.66
C ASP A 187 21.30 -17.06 9.73
N THR A 188 21.89 -15.90 9.44
CA THR A 188 22.58 -15.11 10.48
C THR A 188 21.63 -14.66 11.60
N LEU A 189 20.41 -14.24 11.27
CA LEU A 189 19.41 -13.85 12.28
C LEU A 189 18.94 -15.05 13.11
N LYS A 190 18.77 -16.22 12.49
CA LYS A 190 18.41 -17.45 13.21
C LYS A 190 19.50 -17.88 14.18
N GLY A 191 20.77 -17.80 13.77
CA GLY A 191 21.90 -18.11 14.66
C GLY A 191 21.94 -17.21 15.90
N ILE A 192 21.72 -15.91 15.74
CA ILE A 192 21.61 -14.97 16.86
C ILE A 192 20.46 -15.35 17.81
N ASN A 193 19.32 -15.78 17.28
CA ASN A 193 18.18 -16.17 18.11
C ASN A 193 18.40 -17.50 18.84
N GLN A 194 19.11 -18.47 18.25
CA GLN A 194 19.43 -19.75 18.90
C GLN A 194 20.37 -19.56 20.10
N GLU A 195 21.37 -18.68 19.98
CA GLU A 195 22.24 -18.33 21.12
C GLU A 195 21.44 -17.70 22.28
N ILE A 196 20.39 -16.94 21.97
CA ILE A 196 19.47 -16.35 22.96
C ILE A 196 18.57 -17.43 23.60
N GLU A 197 18.05 -18.38 22.81
CA GLU A 197 17.27 -19.51 23.32
C GLU A 197 18.10 -20.40 24.27
N ASP A 198 19.34 -20.70 23.93
CA ASP A 198 20.23 -21.51 24.78
C ASP A 198 20.54 -20.83 26.12
N LEU A 199 20.68 -19.50 26.14
CA LEU A 199 20.77 -18.72 27.38
C LEU A 199 19.47 -18.77 28.22
N SER A 200 18.31 -18.91 27.58
CA SER A 200 17.02 -19.08 28.26
C SER A 200 16.83 -20.48 28.85
N GLY A 201 17.36 -21.54 28.20
CA GLY A 201 17.31 -22.92 28.71
C GLY A 201 18.11 -23.10 30.01
N ILE A 202 19.17 -22.33 30.19
CA ILE A 202 19.92 -22.24 31.46
C ILE A 202 19.02 -21.69 32.59
N GLN A 203 17.99 -20.90 32.27
CA GLN A 203 17.09 -20.29 33.24
C GLN A 203 16.09 -21.29 33.86
N GLU A 204 15.63 -22.29 33.10
CA GLU A 204 14.85 -23.43 33.64
C GLU A 204 15.68 -24.28 34.62
N ALA A 205 16.96 -24.48 34.30
CA ALA A 205 17.90 -25.22 35.16
C ALA A 205 18.23 -24.47 36.47
N ILE A 206 18.19 -23.13 36.47
CA ILE A 206 18.49 -22.32 37.66
C ILE A 206 17.27 -22.13 38.58
N TYR A 207 16.05 -22.03 38.04
CA TYR A 207 14.86 -21.69 38.84
C TYR A 207 13.92 -22.86 39.16
N GLY A 208 14.16 -24.04 38.57
CA GLY A 208 13.34 -25.23 38.82
C GLY A 208 11.93 -25.10 38.23
N LYS A 209 11.32 -26.23 37.86
CA LYS A 209 9.91 -26.28 37.44
C LYS A 209 9.07 -25.63 38.54
N LYS A 210 8.19 -24.69 38.16
CA LYS A 210 7.10 -24.25 39.04
C LYS A 210 6.35 -25.51 39.48
N GLU A 211 6.44 -25.85 40.76
CA GLU A 211 5.50 -26.80 41.35
C GLU A 211 4.13 -26.13 41.30
N ASP A 212 3.27 -26.67 40.44
CA ASP A 212 1.86 -26.31 40.36
C ASP A 212 1.21 -26.66 41.71
N ASN A 213 0.60 -25.65 42.34
CA ASN A 213 -0.19 -25.78 43.58
C ASN A 213 -1.68 -25.62 43.24
#